data_AF-A0A5N5HN53-F1
#
_entry.id   AF-A0A5N5HN53-F1
#
_cell.length_a   1.000
_cell.length_b   1.000
_cell.length_c   1.000
_cell.angle_alpha   90.00
_cell.angle_beta   90.00
_cell.angle_gamma   90.00
#
_symmetry.space_group_name_H-M   'P 1'
#
loop_
_entity.id
_entity.type
_entity.pdbx_description
1 polymer ?
#
loop_
_entity_poly.entity_id
_entity_poly.type
_entity_poly.pdbx_seq_one_letter_code
_entity_poly.pdbx_strand_id
1 'polypeptide(L)'
;MPFVDGTSQCPLPFLIDDDGHLTDVINPLFEPWIQQDQMVLSWITSSLSPPVMHVIVKCVSAAEAWTTLQERYAPSSHNHVIQLRGELLNLRRGDLSISDFLDKINNLADQLALSGAPMFDANLIATILNNVGPLYENIVAFIQARETPISYAALEALLLNAERRHLTFPLTEDTSLPSMTAMVANRGRSGGRSGGARGGGRTGFLPRPHGSAAGHS
;
A
#
# COMPACT_ATOMS: atom_id res chain seq x y z
N MET A 1 0.19 0.72 -37.11
CA MET A 1 0.83 1.22 -38.36
C MET A 1 1.09 0.00 -39.22
N PRO A 2 0.58 -0.10 -40.46
CA PRO A 2 0.48 -1.39 -41.16
C PRO A 2 1.81 -2.13 -41.38
N PHE A 3 2.91 -1.37 -41.52
CA PHE A 3 4.29 -1.87 -41.64
C PHE A 3 4.91 -2.34 -40.32
N VAL A 4 4.39 -1.85 -39.19
CA VAL A 4 4.86 -2.19 -37.82
C VAL A 4 4.10 -3.41 -37.29
N ASP A 5 2.83 -3.53 -37.66
CA ASP A 5 1.94 -4.62 -37.22
C ASP A 5 2.04 -5.88 -38.10
N GLY A 6 2.90 -5.88 -39.13
CA GLY A 6 3.08 -6.99 -40.08
C GLY A 6 1.92 -7.20 -41.07
N THR A 7 0.90 -6.35 -41.01
CA THR A 7 -0.30 -6.42 -41.87
C THR A 7 -0.02 -6.09 -43.34
N SER A 8 1.00 -5.27 -43.63
CA SER A 8 1.50 -5.07 -44.99
C SER A 8 2.66 -6.04 -45.25
N GLN A 9 2.38 -7.18 -45.86
CA GLN A 9 3.42 -8.13 -46.26
C GLN A 9 4.28 -7.53 -47.38
N CYS A 10 5.58 -7.81 -47.36
CA CYS A 10 6.51 -7.41 -48.42
C CYS A 10 6.02 -8.02 -49.74
N PRO A 11 5.64 -7.20 -50.74
CA PRO A 11 5.25 -7.72 -52.04
C PRO A 11 6.46 -8.38 -52.71
N LEU A 12 6.22 -9.32 -53.61
CA LEU A 12 7.31 -9.98 -54.33
C LEU A 12 7.99 -9.00 -55.31
N PRO A 13 9.31 -9.12 -55.52
CA PRO A 13 10.06 -8.25 -56.44
C PRO A 13 9.60 -8.37 -57.89
N PHE A 14 9.05 -9.52 -58.27
CA PHE A 14 8.50 -9.77 -59.60
C PHE A 14 7.03 -10.21 -59.51
N LEU A 15 6.26 -9.91 -60.55
CA LEU A 15 4.85 -10.30 -60.66
C LEU A 15 4.72 -11.81 -60.88
N ILE A 16 3.59 -12.36 -60.44
CA ILE A 16 3.22 -13.75 -60.64
C ILE A 16 2.30 -13.83 -61.86
N ASP A 17 2.54 -14.77 -62.77
CA ASP A 17 1.68 -15.05 -63.92
C ASP A 17 0.37 -15.77 -63.49
N ASP A 18 -0.62 -15.88 -64.38
CA ASP A 18 -1.91 -16.54 -64.11
C ASP A 18 -1.75 -18.02 -63.67
N ASP A 19 -0.61 -18.65 -64.00
CA ASP A 19 -0.23 -20.02 -63.63
C ASP A 19 0.60 -20.13 -62.33
N GLY A 20 0.86 -19.02 -61.61
CA GLY A 20 1.57 -19.05 -60.33
C GLY A 20 3.11 -18.99 -60.40
N HIS A 21 3.68 -18.77 -61.59
CA HIS A 21 5.14 -18.65 -61.78
C HIS A 21 5.62 -17.20 -61.68
N LEU A 22 6.84 -16.98 -61.15
CA LEU A 22 7.49 -15.66 -61.16
C LEU A 22 7.83 -15.28 -62.61
N THR A 23 7.33 -14.12 -63.03
CA THR A 23 7.68 -13.51 -64.32
C THR A 23 8.93 -12.62 -64.19
N ASP A 24 9.53 -12.20 -65.30
CA ASP A 24 10.60 -11.18 -65.29
C ASP A 24 10.06 -9.74 -65.15
N VAL A 25 8.74 -9.58 -64.95
CA VAL A 25 8.10 -8.27 -64.82
C VAL A 25 8.26 -7.78 -63.38
N ILE A 26 9.00 -6.68 -63.20
CA ILE A 26 9.22 -6.05 -61.90
C ILE A 26 7.89 -5.57 -61.33
N ASN A 27 7.65 -5.88 -60.05
CA ASN A 27 6.47 -5.40 -59.35
C ASN A 27 6.62 -3.91 -58.99
N PRO A 28 5.78 -3.00 -59.53
CA PRO A 28 5.89 -1.58 -59.25
C PRO A 28 5.59 -1.22 -57.79
N LEU A 29 4.99 -2.12 -57.01
CA LEU A 29 4.68 -1.92 -55.59
C LEU A 29 5.84 -2.32 -54.66
N PHE A 30 6.87 -3.00 -55.17
CA PHE A 30 7.99 -3.49 -54.37
C PHE A 30 8.90 -2.39 -53.86
N GLU A 31 9.38 -1.55 -54.77
CA GLU A 31 10.26 -0.43 -54.44
C GLU A 31 9.64 0.61 -53.50
N PRO A 32 8.38 1.09 -53.70
CA PRO A 32 7.77 2.01 -52.75
C PRO A 32 7.48 1.35 -51.38
N TRP A 33 7.21 0.05 -51.33
CA TRP A 33 7.04 -0.66 -50.06
C TRP A 33 8.36 -0.71 -49.27
N ILE A 34 9.48 -1.03 -49.93
CA ILE A 34 10.81 -1.05 -49.30
C ILE A 34 11.19 0.34 -48.81
N GLN A 35 10.96 1.38 -49.61
CA GLN A 35 11.26 2.76 -49.18
C GLN A 35 10.48 3.13 -47.92
N GLN A 36 9.21 2.74 -47.84
CA GLN A 36 8.37 3.00 -46.67
C GLN A 36 8.82 2.20 -45.44
N ASP A 37 9.13 0.91 -45.59
CA ASP A 37 9.64 0.07 -44.50
C ASP A 37 10.98 0.60 -43.96
N GLN A 38 11.92 0.96 -44.84
CA GLN A 38 13.20 1.52 -44.44
C GLN A 38 13.08 2.90 -43.80
N MET A 39 12.13 3.72 -44.24
CA MET A 39 11.84 5.00 -43.58
C MET A 39 11.33 4.77 -42.15
N VAL A 40 10.41 3.82 -41.95
CA VAL A 40 9.92 3.48 -40.60
C VAL A 40 11.04 2.91 -39.74
N LEU A 41 11.91 2.05 -40.28
CA LEU A 41 13.09 1.53 -39.59
C LEU A 41 14.03 2.69 -39.17
N SER A 42 14.26 3.67 -40.06
CA SER A 42 15.05 4.86 -39.75
C SER A 42 14.45 5.69 -38.61
N TRP A 43 13.13 5.81 -38.56
CA TRP A 43 12.44 6.51 -37.47
C TRP A 43 12.55 5.74 -36.16
N ILE A 44 12.33 4.42 -36.18
CA ILE A 44 12.49 3.56 -35.00
C ILE A 44 13.93 3.70 -34.48
N THR A 45 14.95 3.47 -35.32
CA THR A 45 16.36 3.59 -34.92
C THR A 45 16.71 4.98 -34.38
N SER A 46 16.19 6.06 -34.98
CA SER A 46 16.44 7.43 -34.51
C SER A 46 15.82 7.75 -33.14
N SER A 47 14.74 7.05 -32.76
CA SER A 47 14.04 7.25 -31.49
C SER A 47 14.70 6.53 -30.30
N LEU A 48 15.66 5.63 -30.57
CA LEU A 48 16.26 4.78 -29.56
C LEU A 48 17.55 5.36 -29.00
N SER A 49 17.77 5.12 -27.71
CA SER A 49 19.07 5.41 -27.09
C SER A 49 20.11 4.35 -27.51
N PRO A 50 21.42 4.69 -27.48
CA PRO A 50 22.51 3.76 -27.83
C PRO A 50 22.42 2.36 -27.21
N PRO A 51 22.08 2.16 -25.91
CA PRO A 51 21.99 0.82 -25.34
C PRO A 51 20.82 0.00 -25.91
N VAL A 52 19.74 0.65 -26.33
CA VAL A 52 18.57 -0.02 -26.92
C VAL A 52 18.81 -0.33 -28.40
N MET A 53 19.59 0.50 -29.10
CA MET A 53 19.90 0.31 -30.51
C MET A 53 20.56 -1.05 -30.81
N HIS A 54 21.47 -1.51 -29.94
CA HIS A 54 22.12 -2.83 -30.08
C HIS A 54 21.14 -4.01 -30.20
N VAL A 55 19.91 -3.85 -29.72
CA VAL A 55 18.85 -4.87 -29.80
C VAL A 55 18.37 -5.08 -31.23
N ILE A 56 18.32 -4.02 -32.03
CA ILE A 56 17.73 -4.03 -33.38
C ILE A 56 18.75 -3.87 -34.51
N VAL A 57 20.05 -3.76 -34.20
CA VAL A 57 21.14 -3.60 -35.19
C VAL A 57 21.15 -4.70 -36.27
N LYS A 58 20.64 -5.90 -35.96
CA LYS A 58 20.58 -7.03 -36.89
C LYS A 58 19.27 -7.14 -37.68
N CYS A 59 18.27 -6.34 -37.34
CA CYS A 59 16.95 -6.40 -37.97
C CYS A 59 16.98 -5.68 -39.32
N VAL A 60 16.38 -6.30 -40.34
CA VAL A 60 16.41 -5.79 -41.73
C VAL A 60 15.11 -5.08 -42.11
N SER A 61 14.02 -5.36 -41.38
CA SER A 61 12.71 -4.75 -41.59
C SER A 61 12.22 -4.01 -40.35
N ALA A 62 11.33 -3.02 -40.54
CA ALA A 62 10.73 -2.30 -39.43
C ALA A 62 9.87 -3.22 -38.55
N ALA A 63 9.17 -4.18 -39.16
CA ALA A 63 8.38 -5.18 -38.45
C ALA A 63 9.25 -6.03 -37.52
N GLU A 64 10.38 -6.56 -38.01
CA GLU A 64 11.32 -7.36 -37.22
C GLU A 64 11.96 -6.54 -36.08
N ALA A 65 12.33 -5.28 -36.37
CA ALA A 65 12.86 -4.38 -35.35
C ALA A 65 11.83 -4.15 -34.24
N TRP A 66 10.56 -3.91 -34.60
CA TRP A 66 9.48 -3.70 -33.65
C TRP A 66 9.16 -4.94 -32.81
N THR A 67 9.04 -6.12 -33.43
CA THR A 67 8.79 -7.37 -32.70
C THR A 67 9.94 -7.69 -31.75
N THR A 68 11.20 -7.49 -32.16
CA THR A 68 12.36 -7.72 -31.30
C THR A 68 12.39 -6.77 -30.09
N LEU A 69 12.03 -5.50 -30.29
CA LEU A 69 11.88 -4.54 -29.19
C LEU A 69 10.75 -4.96 -28.25
N GLN A 70 9.60 -5.36 -28.81
CA GLN A 70 8.47 -5.81 -28.04
C GLN A 70 8.81 -7.06 -27.22
N GLU A 71 9.44 -8.08 -27.81
CA GLU A 71 9.83 -9.30 -27.10
C GLU A 71 10.85 -9.03 -25.98
N ARG A 72 11.77 -8.10 -26.18
CA ARG A 72 12.78 -7.78 -25.15
C ARG A 72 12.22 -6.94 -24.01
N TYR A 73 11.37 -5.96 -24.30
CA TYR A 73 10.93 -4.97 -23.31
C TYR A 73 9.50 -5.20 -22.79
N ALA A 74 8.63 -5.91 -23.51
CA ALA A 74 7.29 -6.24 -23.02
C ALA A 74 7.29 -7.20 -21.80
N PRO A 75 8.17 -8.21 -21.70
CA PRO A 75 8.26 -9.02 -20.48
C PRO A 75 8.76 -8.18 -19.30
N SER A 76 9.67 -7.22 -19.55
CA SER A 76 10.15 -6.32 -18.51
C SER A 76 9.04 -5.42 -17.99
N SER A 77 8.17 -4.89 -18.88
CA SER A 77 7.01 -4.10 -18.45
C SER A 77 5.97 -4.95 -17.71
N HIS A 78 5.73 -6.18 -18.16
CA HIS A 78 4.81 -7.09 -17.47
C HIS A 78 5.31 -7.48 -16.06
N ASN A 79 6.59 -7.85 -15.94
CA ASN A 79 7.19 -8.14 -14.64
C ASN A 79 7.22 -6.91 -13.74
N HIS A 80 7.45 -5.72 -14.30
CA HIS A 80 7.39 -4.47 -13.55
C HIS A 80 5.98 -4.22 -12.99
N VAL A 81 4.92 -4.44 -13.78
CA VAL A 81 3.52 -4.37 -13.30
C VAL A 81 3.25 -5.38 -12.18
N ILE A 82 3.74 -6.62 -12.31
CA ILE A 82 3.60 -7.63 -11.25
C ILE A 82 4.31 -7.19 -9.98
N GLN A 83 5.54 -6.67 -10.10
CA GLN A 83 6.31 -6.16 -8.98
C GLN A 83 5.58 -5.02 -8.27
N LEU A 84 5.12 -4.01 -9.01
CA LEU A 84 4.37 -2.88 -8.46
C LEU A 84 3.09 -3.33 -7.73
N ARG A 85 2.37 -4.31 -8.28
CA ARG A 85 1.20 -4.91 -7.59
C ARG A 85 1.61 -5.65 -6.32
N GLY A 86 2.72 -6.38 -6.36
CA GLY A 86 3.26 -7.06 -5.19
C GLY A 86 3.65 -6.07 -4.09
N GLU A 87 4.32 -4.97 -4.44
CA GLU A 87 4.67 -3.89 -3.52
C GLU A 87 3.41 -3.25 -2.92
N LEU A 88 2.40 -2.97 -3.73
CA LEU A 88 1.13 -2.37 -3.30
C LEU A 88 0.36 -3.27 -2.31
N LEU A 89 0.28 -4.57 -2.57
CA LEU A 89 -0.41 -5.52 -1.69
C LEU A 89 0.34 -5.74 -0.37
N ASN A 90 1.68 -5.73 -0.41
CA ASN A 90 2.53 -5.92 0.77
C ASN A 90 2.79 -4.64 1.56
N LEU A 91 2.45 -3.47 1.02
CA LEU A 91 2.62 -2.19 1.68
C LEU A 91 1.70 -2.12 2.91
N ARG A 92 2.28 -2.31 4.10
CA ARG A 92 1.62 -2.10 5.39
C ARG A 92 1.91 -0.68 5.87
N ARG A 93 0.96 -0.05 6.55
CA ARG A 93 1.21 1.23 7.24
C ARG A 93 2.38 1.13 8.22
N GLY A 94 2.38 0.10 9.07
CA GLY A 94 3.42 -0.06 10.11
C GLY A 94 3.54 1.18 10.98
N ASP A 95 4.76 1.71 11.09
CA ASP A 95 5.11 2.92 11.87
C ASP A 95 4.98 4.22 11.06
N LEU A 96 4.52 4.15 9.80
CA LEU A 96 4.33 5.33 8.96
C LEU A 96 3.12 6.14 9.43
N SER A 97 3.18 7.46 9.21
CA SER A 97 1.98 8.31 9.27
C SER A 97 0.97 7.88 8.21
N ILE A 98 -0.31 8.19 8.42
CA ILE A 98 -1.34 7.90 7.41
C ILE A 98 -1.06 8.69 6.14
N SER A 99 -0.64 9.95 6.24
CA SER A 99 -0.29 10.76 5.06
C SER A 99 0.82 10.09 4.25
N ASP A 100 1.92 9.69 4.88
CA ASP A 100 3.04 9.06 4.17
C ASP A 100 2.63 7.70 3.55
N PHE A 101 1.74 6.98 4.22
CA PHE A 101 1.19 5.72 3.73
C PHE A 101 0.30 5.93 2.49
N LEU A 102 -0.60 6.90 2.53
CA LEU A 102 -1.47 7.22 1.39
C LEU A 102 -0.66 7.75 0.20
N ASP A 103 0.35 8.59 0.45
CA ASP A 103 1.25 9.09 -0.58
C ASP A 103 2.00 7.95 -1.28
N LYS A 104 2.49 6.95 -0.53
CA LYS A 104 3.14 5.77 -1.12
C LYS A 104 2.17 4.95 -1.98
N ILE A 105 0.92 4.79 -1.54
CA ILE A 105 -0.10 4.08 -2.34
C ILE A 105 -0.40 4.83 -3.63
N ASN A 106 -0.56 6.15 -3.56
CA ASN A 106 -0.83 6.98 -4.74
C ASN A 106 0.34 6.91 -5.73
N ASN A 107 1.58 7.02 -5.25
CA ASN A 107 2.76 6.87 -6.11
C ASN A 107 2.81 5.51 -6.83
N LEU A 108 2.48 4.41 -6.13
CA LEU A 108 2.43 3.08 -6.75
C LEU A 108 1.26 2.96 -7.74
N ALA A 109 0.11 3.55 -7.45
CA ALA A 109 -1.03 3.57 -8.35
C ALA A 109 -0.73 4.37 -9.64
N ASP A 110 -0.04 5.50 -9.51
CA ASP A 110 0.41 6.32 -10.65
C ASP A 110 1.43 5.57 -11.50
N GLN A 111 2.39 4.86 -10.89
CA GLN A 111 3.35 4.02 -11.61
C GLN A 111 2.67 2.87 -12.37
N LEU A 112 1.62 2.28 -11.79
CA LEU A 112 0.80 1.27 -12.47
C LEU A 112 0.02 1.86 -13.64
N ALA A 113 -0.51 3.07 -13.50
CA ALA A 113 -1.17 3.79 -14.60
C ALA A 113 -0.20 4.09 -15.74
N LEU A 114 1.02 4.55 -15.44
CA LEU A 114 2.08 4.79 -16.42
C LEU A 114 2.53 3.52 -17.14
N SER A 115 2.49 2.37 -16.45
CA SER A 115 2.84 1.06 -17.01
C SER A 115 1.71 0.41 -17.84
N GLY A 116 0.60 1.12 -18.06
CA GLY A 116 -0.54 0.65 -18.85
C GLY A 116 -1.49 -0.28 -18.10
N ALA A 117 -1.39 -0.34 -16.77
CA ALA A 117 -2.24 -1.18 -15.91
C ALA A 117 -2.94 -0.34 -14.82
N PRO A 118 -3.82 0.61 -15.20
CA PRO A 118 -4.48 1.49 -14.24
C PRO A 118 -5.31 0.70 -13.22
N MET A 119 -5.30 1.16 -11.97
CA MET A 119 -6.12 0.60 -10.90
C MET A 119 -7.39 1.42 -10.69
N PHE A 120 -8.51 0.74 -10.45
CA PHE A 120 -9.75 1.38 -10.08
C PHE A 120 -9.75 1.80 -8.60
N ASP A 121 -10.39 2.93 -8.30
CA ASP A 121 -10.52 3.47 -6.94
C ASP A 121 -11.05 2.44 -5.93
N ALA A 122 -11.96 1.56 -6.34
CA ALA A 122 -12.50 0.50 -5.48
C ALA A 122 -11.42 -0.49 -5.02
N ASN A 123 -10.49 -0.86 -5.90
CA ASN A 123 -9.38 -1.75 -5.56
C ASN A 123 -8.36 -1.04 -4.68
N LEU A 124 -8.13 0.26 -4.93
CA LEU A 124 -7.24 1.08 -4.13
C LEU A 124 -7.80 1.23 -2.70
N ILE A 125 -9.09 1.52 -2.55
CA ILE A 125 -9.80 1.56 -1.26
C ILE A 125 -9.69 0.22 -0.53
N ALA A 126 -9.97 -0.89 -1.22
CA ALA A 126 -9.85 -2.22 -0.62
C ALA A 126 -8.42 -2.51 -0.12
N THR A 127 -7.41 -2.10 -0.90
CA THR A 127 -6.00 -2.25 -0.51
C THR A 127 -5.68 -1.44 0.74
N ILE A 128 -6.12 -0.18 0.80
CA ILE A 128 -5.94 0.70 1.97
C ILE A 128 -6.56 0.04 3.21
N LEU A 129 -7.81 -0.42 3.12
CA LEU A 129 -8.53 -1.00 4.25
C LEU A 129 -7.86 -2.26 4.79
N ASN A 130 -7.30 -3.10 3.91
CA ASN A 130 -6.59 -4.32 4.32
C ASN A 130 -5.22 -4.05 4.97
N ASN A 131 -4.63 -2.88 4.72
CA ASN A 131 -3.23 -2.59 5.06
C ASN A 131 -3.03 -1.44 6.06
N VAL A 132 -4.10 -0.76 6.44
CA VAL A 132 -4.12 0.37 7.40
C VAL A 132 -3.74 -0.06 8.83
N GLY A 133 -3.99 -1.33 9.20
CA GLY A 133 -3.56 -1.94 10.45
C GLY A 133 -4.58 -1.84 11.61
N PRO A 134 -4.30 -2.50 12.75
CA PRO A 134 -5.28 -2.77 13.81
C PRO A 134 -5.81 -1.51 14.51
N LEU A 135 -5.02 -0.44 14.54
CA LEU A 135 -5.39 0.82 15.22
C LEU A 135 -6.63 1.50 14.61
N TYR A 136 -6.91 1.21 13.34
CA TYR A 136 -8.02 1.82 12.61
C TYR A 136 -9.08 0.80 12.19
N GLU A 137 -9.10 -0.39 12.80
CA GLU A 137 -10.13 -1.42 12.55
C GLU A 137 -11.55 -0.89 12.77
N ASN A 138 -11.73 0.04 13.70
CA ASN A 138 -13.01 0.73 13.90
C ASN A 138 -13.50 1.45 12.62
N ILE A 139 -12.59 2.00 11.83
CA ILE A 139 -12.90 2.68 10.56
C ILE A 139 -13.15 1.64 9.47
N VAL A 140 -12.37 0.55 9.45
CA VAL A 140 -12.57 -0.56 8.52
C VAL A 140 -13.97 -1.17 8.73
N ALA A 141 -14.33 -1.50 9.97
CA ALA A 141 -15.65 -2.02 10.35
C ALA A 141 -16.77 -1.02 10.02
N PHE A 142 -16.56 0.28 10.29
CA PHE A 142 -17.52 1.31 9.92
C PHE A 142 -17.77 1.33 8.41
N ILE A 143 -16.72 1.25 7.58
CA ILE A 143 -16.85 1.29 6.12
C ILE A 143 -17.47 0.00 5.59
N GLN A 144 -17.12 -1.16 6.14
CA GLN A 144 -17.71 -2.45 5.77
C GLN A 144 -19.21 -2.52 6.09
N ALA A 145 -19.66 -1.86 7.16
CA ALA A 145 -21.06 -1.80 7.55
C ALA A 145 -21.93 -0.84 6.71
N ARG A 146 -21.32 -0.03 5.82
CA ARG A 146 -22.06 0.93 5.00
C ARG A 146 -22.66 0.26 3.76
N GLU A 147 -23.91 0.60 3.46
CA GLU A 147 -24.59 0.19 2.22
C GLU A 147 -24.14 1.00 0.99
N THR A 148 -23.63 2.22 1.18
CA THR A 148 -23.19 3.10 0.07
C THR A 148 -21.68 2.99 -0.16
N PRO A 149 -21.20 2.92 -1.42
CA PRO A 149 -19.78 2.95 -1.74
C PRO A 149 -19.16 4.28 -1.28
N ILE A 150 -17.99 4.21 -0.63
CA ILE A 150 -17.24 5.38 -0.20
C ILE A 150 -16.32 5.85 -1.33
N SER A 151 -16.21 7.16 -1.54
CA SER A 151 -15.20 7.73 -2.45
C SER A 151 -13.83 7.76 -1.77
N TYR A 152 -12.76 7.65 -2.56
CA TYR A 152 -11.37 7.74 -2.08
C TYR A 152 -11.13 8.97 -1.18
N ALA A 153 -11.53 10.17 -1.62
CA ALA A 153 -11.35 11.41 -0.85
C ALA A 153 -12.05 11.39 0.53
N ALA A 154 -13.18 10.70 0.64
CA ALA A 154 -13.89 10.58 1.91
C ALA A 154 -13.20 9.58 2.85
N LEU A 155 -12.62 8.51 2.31
CA LEU A 155 -11.80 7.57 3.08
C LEU A 155 -10.54 8.25 3.63
N GLU A 156 -9.82 8.98 2.77
CA GLU A 156 -8.64 9.75 3.15
C GLU A 156 -8.94 10.73 4.28
N ALA A 157 -10.02 11.53 4.14
CA ALA A 157 -10.44 12.46 5.17
C ALA A 157 -10.77 11.76 6.51
N LEU A 158 -11.42 10.59 6.48
CA LEU A 158 -11.71 9.81 7.69
C LEU A 158 -10.45 9.30 8.38
N LEU A 159 -9.50 8.76 7.60
CA LEU A 159 -8.24 8.25 8.12
C LEU A 159 -7.41 9.38 8.73
N LEU A 160 -7.19 10.49 8.01
CA LEU A 160 -6.43 11.64 8.51
C LEU A 160 -7.08 12.26 9.77
N ASN A 161 -8.41 12.32 9.82
CA ASN A 161 -9.11 12.79 11.03
C ASN A 161 -8.96 11.82 12.21
N ALA A 162 -8.83 10.51 11.97
CA ALA A 162 -8.54 9.55 13.01
C ALA A 162 -7.10 9.66 13.50
N GLU A 163 -6.12 9.84 12.61
CA GLU A 163 -4.73 10.09 13.00
C GLU A 163 -4.60 11.31 13.90
N ARG A 164 -5.25 12.43 13.53
CA ARG A 164 -5.25 13.65 14.36
C ARG A 164 -5.80 13.37 15.76
N ARG A 165 -6.85 12.55 15.86
CA ARG A 165 -7.42 12.14 17.16
C ARG A 165 -6.47 11.25 17.95
N HIS A 166 -5.78 10.31 17.31
CA HIS A 166 -4.79 9.45 17.97
C HIS A 166 -3.57 10.22 18.47
N LEU A 167 -3.12 11.25 17.74
CA LEU A 167 -2.05 12.14 18.22
C LEU A 167 -2.50 13.03 19.39
N THR A 168 -3.78 13.44 19.41
CA THR A 168 -4.34 14.28 20.48
C THR A 168 -4.64 13.47 21.75
N PHE A 169 -5.05 12.20 21.58
CA PHE A 169 -5.35 11.27 22.65
C PHE A 169 -4.62 9.95 22.38
N PRO A 170 -3.29 9.86 22.64
CA PRO A 170 -2.60 8.60 22.55
C PRO A 170 -3.26 7.64 23.55
N LEU A 171 -3.76 6.52 23.04
CA LEU A 171 -4.19 5.41 23.88
C LEU A 171 -2.93 4.92 24.59
N THR A 172 -2.69 5.41 25.80
CA THR A 172 -1.69 4.83 26.69
C THR A 172 -2.12 3.38 26.92
N GLU A 173 -1.32 2.42 26.42
CA GLU A 173 -1.47 0.99 26.69
C GLU A 173 -1.32 0.64 28.18
N ASP A 174 -1.11 1.61 29.06
CA ASP A 174 -1.28 1.45 30.50
C ASP A 174 -2.77 1.36 30.84
N THR A 175 -3.32 0.17 30.61
CA THR A 175 -4.43 -0.35 31.42
C THR A 175 -3.90 -0.66 32.83
N SER A 176 -3.33 0.34 33.51
CA SER A 176 -3.45 0.39 34.94
C SER A 176 -4.85 0.94 35.19
N LEU A 177 -5.77 0.04 35.50
CA LEU A 177 -7.02 0.42 36.15
C LEU A 177 -6.68 1.50 37.18
N PRO A 178 -7.33 2.68 37.21
CA PRO A 178 -7.18 3.55 38.36
C PRO A 178 -7.63 2.72 39.55
N SER A 179 -6.66 2.26 40.35
CA SER A 179 -6.91 1.50 41.55
C SER A 179 -7.87 2.37 42.36
N MET A 180 -9.11 1.92 42.48
CA MET A 180 -10.09 2.53 43.37
C MET A 180 -9.56 2.36 44.79
N THR A 181 -8.68 3.27 45.17
CA THR A 181 -8.09 3.32 46.49
C THR A 181 -9.18 3.92 47.36
N ALA A 182 -9.87 3.07 48.10
CA ALA A 182 -10.86 3.51 49.08
C ALA A 182 -10.20 4.51 50.04
N MET A 183 -10.62 5.78 49.99
CA MET A 183 -10.20 6.77 50.99
C MET A 183 -10.82 6.41 52.33
N VAL A 184 -10.03 5.75 53.19
CA VAL A 184 -10.34 5.65 54.61
C VAL A 184 -10.29 7.06 55.20
N ALA A 185 -11.47 7.59 55.55
CA ALA A 185 -11.58 8.85 56.27
C ALA A 185 -11.05 8.66 57.71
N ASN A 186 -9.77 8.97 57.92
CA ASN A 186 -9.23 9.18 59.26
C ASN A 186 -9.81 10.48 59.84
N ARG A 187 -10.92 10.38 60.57
CA ARG A 187 -11.45 11.51 61.36
C ARG A 187 -10.55 11.75 62.59
N GLY A 188 -9.48 12.48 62.36
CA GLY A 188 -8.70 13.15 63.41
C GLY A 188 -9.46 14.36 63.97
N ARG A 189 -10.07 14.16 65.14
CA ARG A 189 -10.05 15.02 66.35
C ARG A 189 -9.89 16.55 66.21
N SER A 190 -10.95 17.28 66.59
CA SER A 190 -10.97 18.56 67.35
C SER A 190 -12.43 19.03 67.40
N GLY A 191 -13.08 19.50 68.46
CA GLY A 191 -12.78 19.82 69.85
C GLY A 191 -14.07 20.46 70.39
N GLY A 192 -14.48 20.17 71.63
CA GLY A 192 -15.74 20.70 72.18
C GLY A 192 -15.85 20.51 73.69
N ARG A 193 -15.71 21.62 74.42
CA ARG A 193 -15.99 21.75 75.86
C ARG A 193 -17.50 21.57 76.14
N SER A 194 -17.84 20.77 77.15
CA SER A 194 -18.59 21.17 78.35
C SER A 194 -19.41 20.02 78.94
N GLY A 195 -19.51 20.00 80.27
CA GLY A 195 -20.70 19.51 80.96
C GLY A 195 -20.63 18.13 81.60
N GLY A 196 -20.70 18.11 82.94
CA GLY A 196 -21.64 17.21 83.61
C GLY A 196 -21.13 15.86 84.12
N ALA A 197 -20.56 15.90 85.33
CA ALA A 197 -21.00 15.16 86.51
C ALA A 197 -21.48 13.68 86.43
N ARG A 198 -20.94 12.93 87.41
CA ARG A 198 -21.48 11.76 88.16
C ARG A 198 -21.28 10.36 87.57
N GLY A 199 -20.52 9.57 88.33
CA GLY A 199 -21.10 8.37 88.93
C GLY A 199 -20.39 7.04 88.63
N GLY A 200 -19.55 6.60 89.59
CA GLY A 200 -19.73 5.31 90.26
C GLY A 200 -19.22 4.02 89.60
N GLY A 201 -18.48 3.24 90.41
CA GLY A 201 -18.41 1.77 90.30
C GLY A 201 -17.07 1.23 89.79
N ARG A 202 -16.08 1.00 90.67
CA ARG A 202 -15.78 -0.28 91.36
C ARG A 202 -15.38 -1.45 90.45
N THR A 203 -14.15 -1.92 90.72
CA THR A 203 -13.65 -3.31 90.77
C THR A 203 -13.51 -4.03 89.42
N GLY A 204 -12.37 -4.60 89.02
CA GLY A 204 -11.20 -5.05 89.75
C GLY A 204 -11.01 -6.54 89.42
N PHE A 205 -9.88 -6.92 88.80
CA PHE A 205 -9.27 -8.25 88.96
C PHE A 205 -7.95 -8.31 88.16
N LEU A 206 -6.85 -8.53 88.87
CA LEU A 206 -5.64 -9.15 88.32
C LEU A 206 -5.91 -10.66 88.22
N PRO A 207 -5.26 -11.39 87.30
CA PRO A 207 -4.04 -12.05 87.77
C PRO A 207 -2.89 -12.07 86.75
N ARG A 208 -1.69 -11.97 87.33
CA ARG A 208 -0.37 -12.46 86.85
C ARG A 208 -0.32 -14.01 86.96
N PRO A 209 0.78 -14.73 86.68
CA PRO A 209 2.00 -14.49 85.88
C PRO A 209 2.41 -15.75 85.05
N HIS A 210 3.72 -15.85 84.70
CA HIS A 210 4.50 -16.93 84.04
C HIS A 210 4.63 -16.81 82.52
N GLY A 211 5.80 -16.90 81.88
CA GLY A 211 7.17 -17.20 82.32
C GLY A 211 8.03 -17.62 81.11
N SER A 212 9.34 -17.41 81.20
CA SER A 212 10.45 -17.89 80.32
C SER A 212 10.53 -17.35 78.88
N ALA A 213 11.54 -16.57 78.48
CA ALA A 213 13.01 -16.73 78.48
C ALA A 213 13.55 -17.55 77.29
N ALA A 214 14.43 -16.89 76.53
CA ALA A 214 15.58 -17.38 75.72
C ALA A 214 15.29 -18.43 74.63
N GLY A 215 15.90 -18.43 73.43
CA GLY A 215 17.16 -17.86 73.00
C GLY A 215 18.06 -18.98 72.48
N HIS A 216 18.65 -18.76 71.30
CA HIS A 216 19.78 -19.45 70.64
C HIS A 216 19.54 -20.68 69.75
N SER A 217 20.00 -20.47 68.51
CA SER A 217 20.83 -21.32 67.65
C SER A 217 20.30 -22.66 67.13
#